data_AF-A0A6J6PES4-F1
#
_entry.id   AF-A0A6J6PES4-F1
#
_cell.length_a   1.000
_cell.length_b   1.000
_cell.length_c   1.000
_cell.angle_alpha   90.00
_cell.angle_beta   90.00
_cell.angle_gamma   90.00
#
_symmetry.space_group_name_H-M   'P 1'
#
loop_
_entity.id
_entity.type
_entity.pdbx_description
1 polymer ?
#
loop_
_entity_poly.entity_id
_entity_poly.type
_entity_poly.pdbx_seq_one_letter_code
_entity_poly.pdbx_strand_id
1 'polypeptide(L)'
;MQSNTARSLPLRPQDEMECRRCEVHCDKVVYPGACLERACPFVYSYEAWGATYVGCMQKVYDVEIDFDMLKAAEESKPGFGAIRAMRRPLPMCKAEVENTYGSLSATTQCVNPEFGELPVGEPTFRVFARVKNS
;
A
#
# COMPACT_ATOMS: atom_id res chain seq x y z
N MET A 1 -35.21 -10.84 -16.76
CA MET A 1 -33.88 -10.31 -16.44
C MET A 1 -33.98 -9.56 -15.12
N GLN A 2 -33.61 -10.20 -14.00
CA GLN A 2 -33.68 -9.56 -12.67
C GLN A 2 -32.30 -8.99 -12.33
N SER A 3 -32.26 -7.66 -12.18
CA SER A 3 -31.08 -6.90 -11.80
C SER A 3 -30.71 -7.21 -10.36
N ASN A 4 -29.57 -7.87 -10.16
CA ASN A 4 -29.01 -8.16 -8.84
C ASN A 4 -28.35 -6.87 -8.32
N THR A 5 -29.10 -6.05 -7.58
CA THR A 5 -28.54 -4.86 -6.92
C THR A 5 -27.62 -5.33 -5.81
N ALA A 6 -26.32 -5.46 -6.09
CA ALA A 6 -25.30 -5.67 -5.09
C ALA A 6 -25.36 -4.49 -4.10
N ARG A 7 -26.04 -4.69 -2.97
CA ARG A 7 -26.07 -3.75 -1.87
C ARG A 7 -24.62 -3.52 -1.46
N SER A 8 -24.10 -2.32 -1.67
CA SER A 8 -22.71 -1.95 -1.39
C SER A 8 -22.37 -2.39 0.03
N LEU A 9 -21.37 -3.27 0.17
CA LEU A 9 -20.77 -3.50 1.48
C LEU A 9 -20.34 -2.12 2.02
N PRO A 10 -20.59 -1.82 3.30
CA PRO A 10 -20.14 -0.57 3.90
C PRO A 10 -18.63 -0.67 4.13
N LEU A 11 -17.86 -0.79 3.04
CA LEU A 11 -16.41 -0.68 3.07
C LEU A 11 -16.13 0.75 3.50
N ARG A 12 -15.66 0.93 4.73
CA ARG A 12 -15.14 2.23 5.15
C ARG A 12 -13.86 2.44 4.36
N PRO A 13 -13.72 3.52 3.57
CA PRO A 13 -12.44 3.85 2.97
C PRO A 13 -11.41 3.95 4.10
N GLN A 14 -10.43 3.05 4.10
CA GLN A 14 -9.30 3.15 5.01
C GLN A 14 -8.32 4.10 4.35
N ASP A 15 -8.52 5.40 4.55
CA ASP A 15 -7.58 6.42 4.08
C ASP A 15 -6.37 6.54 5.02
N GLU A 16 -6.39 5.86 6.18
CA GLU A 16 -5.24 5.75 7.06
C GLU A 16 -4.09 4.99 6.38
N MET A 17 -2.87 5.51 6.54
CA MET A 17 -1.64 4.88 6.02
C MET A 17 -0.95 4.00 7.06
N GLU A 18 -1.39 4.05 8.31
CA GLU A 18 -0.91 3.19 9.39
C GLU A 18 -2.06 2.74 10.31
N CYS A 19 -1.91 1.57 10.92
CA CYS A 19 -2.79 1.04 11.94
C CYS A 19 -1.98 0.59 13.16
N ARG A 20 -2.44 0.99 14.35
CA ARG A 20 -1.82 0.71 15.66
C ARG A 20 -2.85 0.21 16.69
N ARG A 21 -3.99 -0.34 16.23
CA ARG A 21 -5.14 -0.68 17.11
C ARG A 21 -4.96 -1.99 17.89
N CYS A 22 -3.94 -2.78 17.56
CA CYS A 22 -3.50 -3.97 18.31
C CYS A 22 -1.97 -4.01 18.34
N GLU A 23 -1.39 -5.06 18.94
CA GLU A 23 0.05 -5.24 19.12
C GLU A 23 0.84 -5.41 17.81
N VAL A 24 0.15 -5.77 16.72
CA VAL A 24 0.72 -5.79 15.38
C VAL A 24 0.49 -4.42 14.74
N HIS A 25 1.59 -3.76 14.38
CA HIS A 25 1.55 -2.46 13.73
C HIS A 25 1.60 -2.65 12.22
N CYS A 26 0.65 -2.07 11.51
CA CYS A 26 0.54 -2.22 10.07
C CYS A 26 0.80 -0.88 9.37
N ASP A 27 1.59 -0.88 8.30
CA ASP A 27 1.85 0.28 7.45
C ASP A 27 1.48 -0.03 6.01
N LYS A 28 0.86 0.92 5.31
CA LYS A 28 0.76 0.85 3.86
C LYS A 28 2.10 1.24 3.27
N VAL A 29 2.64 0.37 2.42
CA VAL A 29 3.93 0.57 1.78
C VAL A 29 3.79 0.56 0.27
N VAL A 30 4.73 1.21 -0.41
CA VAL A 30 4.84 1.26 -1.87
C VAL A 30 6.26 0.93 -2.31
N TYR A 31 6.43 0.54 -3.57
CA TYR A 31 7.71 0.10 -4.13
C TYR A 31 8.21 1.08 -5.20
N PRO A 32 9.19 1.95 -4.91
CA PRO A 32 9.71 2.92 -5.86
C PRO A 32 10.28 2.28 -7.14
N GLY A 33 10.94 1.12 -7.02
CA GLY A 33 11.41 0.37 -8.19
C GLY A 33 10.29 0.00 -9.16
N ALA A 34 9.11 -0.38 -8.64
CA ALA A 34 7.95 -0.68 -9.47
C ALA A 34 7.37 0.58 -10.16
N CYS A 35 7.57 1.78 -9.60
CA CYS A 35 7.22 3.03 -10.26
C CYS A 35 8.07 3.26 -11.51
N LEU A 36 9.38 2.93 -11.45
CA LEU A 36 10.30 3.03 -12.59
C LEU A 36 10.03 1.93 -13.63
N GLU A 37 9.90 0.68 -13.21
CA GLU A 37 9.63 -0.47 -14.07
C GLU A 37 8.37 -0.25 -14.94
N ARG A 38 7.34 0.37 -14.37
CA ARG A 38 6.05 0.62 -15.03
C ARG A 38 5.99 1.95 -15.78
N ALA A 39 7.08 2.72 -15.82
CA ALA A 39 7.10 4.07 -16.35
C ALA A 39 5.94 4.93 -15.82
N CYS A 40 5.77 4.95 -14.48
CA CYS A 40 4.69 5.67 -13.83
C CYS A 40 4.71 7.15 -14.25
N PRO A 41 3.59 7.71 -14.77
CA PRO A 41 3.54 9.07 -15.32
C PRO A 41 3.69 10.16 -14.25
N PHE A 42 3.68 9.77 -12.97
CA PHE A 42 3.85 10.67 -11.84
C PHE A 42 5.25 10.62 -11.23
N VAL A 43 6.17 9.83 -11.77
CA VAL A 43 7.58 9.93 -11.38
C VAL A 43 8.15 11.19 -12.00
N TYR A 44 8.76 12.04 -11.17
CA TYR A 44 9.59 13.15 -11.64
C TYR A 44 11.05 12.87 -11.32
N SER A 45 11.94 13.52 -12.07
CA SER A 45 13.36 13.56 -11.78
C SER A 45 13.89 15.00 -11.78
N TYR A 46 14.98 15.22 -11.05
CA TYR A 46 15.78 16.45 -11.11
C TYR A 46 17.23 16.15 -10.76
N GLU A 47 18.14 17.01 -11.21
CA GLU A 47 19.56 16.93 -10.88
C GLU A 47 19.89 17.88 -9.72
N ALA A 48 20.59 17.37 -8.72
CA ALA A 48 21.12 18.16 -7.62
C ALA A 48 22.36 17.48 -7.03
N TRP A 49 23.29 18.24 -6.47
CA TRP A 49 24.48 17.69 -5.78
C TRP A 49 25.29 16.65 -6.61
N GLY A 50 25.24 16.74 -7.93
CA GLY A 50 25.94 15.81 -8.83
C GLY A 50 25.24 14.45 -9.02
N ALA A 51 23.99 14.31 -8.59
CA ALA A 51 23.19 13.10 -8.74
C ALA A 51 21.81 13.39 -9.33
N THR A 52 21.18 12.37 -9.91
CA THR A 52 19.78 12.42 -10.34
C THR A 52 18.91 11.87 -9.23
N TYR A 53 17.93 12.65 -8.80
CA TYR A 53 16.94 12.23 -7.81
C TYR A 53 15.61 11.97 -8.49
N VAL A 54 14.88 10.96 -8.02
CA VAL A 54 13.51 10.64 -8.45
C VAL A 54 12.52 10.73 -7.29
N GLY A 55 11.32 11.19 -7.58
CA GLY A 55 10.24 11.32 -6.58
C GLY A 55 8.85 11.13 -7.18
N CYS A 56 7.83 11.11 -6.31
CA CYS A 56 6.45 10.98 -6.71
C CYS A 56 5.73 12.34 -6.71
N MET A 57 5.25 12.79 -7.87
CA MET A 57 4.50 14.05 -8.01
C MET A 57 3.21 14.05 -7.18
N GLN A 58 2.62 12.87 -6.98
CA GLN A 58 1.39 12.69 -6.19
C GLN A 58 1.68 12.64 -4.67
N LYS A 59 2.97 12.65 -4.27
CA LYS A 59 3.43 12.53 -2.89
C LYS A 59 2.82 11.31 -2.17
N VAL A 60 2.72 10.20 -2.89
CA VAL A 60 2.38 8.88 -2.29
C VAL A 60 3.47 8.49 -1.30
N TYR A 61 4.71 8.84 -1.59
CA TYR A 61 5.83 8.88 -0.66
C TYR A 61 6.52 10.25 -0.77
N ASP A 62 7.12 10.72 0.32
CA ASP A 62 7.66 12.09 0.41
C ASP A 62 9.15 12.19 0.08
N VAL A 63 9.88 11.08 0.14
CA VAL A 63 11.33 11.07 -0.08
C VAL A 63 11.70 11.13 -1.55
N GLU A 64 12.72 11.92 -1.87
CA GLU A 64 13.45 11.86 -3.13
C GLU A 64 14.61 10.86 -3.02
N ILE A 65 14.72 9.96 -4.00
CA ILE A 65 15.65 8.83 -3.97
C ILE A 65 16.69 9.05 -5.06
N ASP A 66 17.96 8.83 -4.75
CA ASP A 66 19.02 8.78 -5.76
C ASP A 66 18.72 7.67 -6.78
N PHE A 67 18.64 8.05 -8.05
CA PHE A 67 18.21 7.17 -9.14
C PHE A 67 19.19 6.01 -9.36
N ASP A 68 20.49 6.28 -9.32
CA ASP A 68 21.51 5.27 -9.60
C ASP A 68 21.60 4.30 -8.42
N MET A 69 21.47 4.79 -7.18
CA MET A 69 21.39 3.93 -5.99
C MET A 69 20.14 3.07 -5.98
N LEU A 70 18.98 3.63 -6.36
CA LEU A 70 17.73 2.88 -6.47
C LEU A 70 17.89 1.75 -7.49
N LYS A 71 18.43 2.06 -8.68
CA LYS A 71 18.66 1.07 -9.74
C LYS A 71 19.63 -0.02 -9.29
N ALA A 72 20.75 0.35 -8.68
CA ALA A 72 21.73 -0.61 -8.16
C ALA A 72 21.14 -1.54 -7.09
N ALA A 73 20.27 -1.01 -6.21
CA ALA A 73 19.60 -1.79 -5.20
C ALA A 73 18.59 -2.79 -5.80
N GLU A 74 17.83 -2.39 -6.82
CA GLU A 74 16.88 -3.26 -7.54
C GLU A 74 17.56 -4.45 -8.27
N GLU A 75 18.84 -4.31 -8.65
CA GLU A 75 19.62 -5.41 -9.25
C GLU A 75 20.00 -6.50 -8.23
N SER A 76 19.98 -6.16 -6.93
CA SER A 76 20.28 -7.09 -5.84
C SER A 76 19.02 -7.79 -5.32
N LYS A 77 19.15 -8.94 -4.65
CA LYS A 77 18.05 -9.55 -3.88
C LYS A 77 18.13 -9.07 -2.42
N PRO A 78 17.02 -8.58 -1.82
CA PRO A 78 15.62 -8.66 -2.29
C PRO A 78 15.14 -7.49 -3.18
N GLY A 79 16.00 -6.54 -3.54
CA GLY A 79 15.68 -5.30 -4.25
C GLY A 79 15.88 -4.09 -3.35
N PHE A 80 15.44 -2.89 -3.77
CA PHE A 80 15.46 -1.70 -2.91
C PHE A 80 14.53 -1.86 -1.69
N GLY A 81 13.41 -2.56 -1.89
CA GLY A 81 12.40 -2.79 -0.86
C GLY A 81 11.25 -1.79 -0.89
N ALA A 82 10.37 -1.91 0.09
CA ALA A 82 9.20 -1.06 0.23
C ALA A 82 9.52 0.18 1.07
N ILE A 83 8.80 1.26 0.84
CA ILE A 83 8.81 2.45 1.72
C ILE A 83 7.40 2.78 2.15
N ARG A 84 7.27 3.37 3.33
CA ARG A 84 5.97 3.77 3.87
C ARG A 84 5.29 4.80 2.96
N ALA A 85 4.02 4.55 2.65
CA ALA A 85 3.16 5.49 1.97
C ALA A 85 2.74 6.60 2.94
N MET A 86 2.84 7.84 2.49
CA MET A 86 2.39 9.04 3.21
C MET A 86 1.01 9.49 2.76
N ARG A 87 0.59 9.06 1.57
CA ARG A 87 -0.75 9.28 1.02
C ARG A 87 -1.27 7.99 0.37
N ARG A 88 -2.58 7.95 0.16
CA ARG A 88 -3.26 6.82 -0.47
C ARG A 88 -2.58 6.44 -1.80
N PRO A 89 -2.08 5.20 -1.93
CA PRO A 89 -1.57 4.70 -3.20
C PRO A 89 -2.64 4.79 -4.29
N LEU A 90 -2.23 5.22 -5.47
CA LEU A 90 -3.11 5.23 -6.64
C LEU A 90 -3.32 3.81 -7.18
N PRO A 91 -4.36 3.55 -8.00
CA PRO A 91 -4.63 2.21 -8.54
C PRO A 91 -3.45 1.59 -9.31
N MET A 92 -2.54 2.40 -9.85
CA MET A 92 -1.36 1.95 -10.58
C MET A 92 -0.14 1.67 -9.68
N CYS A 93 -0.16 2.12 -8.43
CA CYS A 93 0.94 1.92 -7.49
C CYS A 93 1.00 0.45 -7.07
N LYS A 94 2.20 -0.15 -7.10
CA LYS A 94 2.44 -1.39 -6.37
C LYS A 94 2.46 -1.03 -4.88
N ALA A 95 1.46 -1.50 -4.15
CA ALA A 95 1.27 -1.21 -2.74
C ALA A 95 0.90 -2.48 -1.97
N GLU A 96 1.36 -2.57 -0.73
CA GLU A 96 1.12 -3.69 0.18
C GLU A 96 0.86 -3.16 1.60
N VAL A 97 0.40 -4.03 2.50
CA VAL A 97 0.38 -3.75 3.94
C VAL A 97 1.50 -4.55 4.59
N GLU A 98 2.47 -3.85 5.17
CA GLU A 98 3.56 -4.44 5.92
C GLU A 98 3.19 -4.52 7.40
N ASN A 99 3.42 -5.69 8.01
CA ASN A 99 3.13 -5.96 9.41
C ASN A 99 4.42 -5.97 10.23
N THR A 100 4.65 -4.92 11.03
CA THR A 100 5.68 -4.95 12.06
C THR A 100 5.26 -5.91 13.18
N TYR A 101 6.20 -6.76 13.62
CA TYR A 101 5.96 -7.84 14.59
C TYR A 101 4.95 -8.89 14.11
N GLY A 102 4.98 -9.25 12.82
CA GLY A 102 4.11 -10.30 12.27
C GLY A 102 4.15 -11.63 13.03
N SER A 103 5.23 -11.94 13.76
CA SER A 103 5.28 -13.11 14.66
C SER A 103 4.23 -13.10 15.77
N LEU A 104 3.77 -11.92 16.22
CA LEU A 104 2.73 -11.76 17.24
C LEU A 104 1.32 -11.95 16.66
N SER A 105 1.14 -11.95 15.34
CA SER A 105 -0.19 -12.14 14.73
C SER A 105 -0.76 -13.53 15.00
N ALA A 106 0.08 -14.50 15.37
CA ALA A 106 -0.35 -15.84 15.77
C ALA A 106 -0.95 -15.87 17.19
N THR A 107 -0.67 -14.85 18.01
CA THR A 107 -1.05 -14.79 19.43
C THR A 107 -2.09 -13.72 19.72
N THR A 108 -2.18 -12.68 18.88
CA THR A 108 -3.05 -11.52 19.07
C THR A 108 -4.06 -11.37 17.93
N GLN A 109 -5.34 -11.20 18.27
CA GLN A 109 -6.41 -11.03 17.29
C GLN A 109 -6.37 -9.62 16.67
N CYS A 110 -6.41 -9.52 15.35
CA CYS A 110 -6.58 -8.24 14.65
C CYS A 110 -7.95 -7.63 14.94
N VAL A 111 -7.97 -6.35 15.34
CA VAL A 111 -9.20 -5.59 15.63
C VAL A 111 -9.56 -4.58 14.53
N ASN A 112 -8.78 -4.54 13.44
CA ASN A 112 -9.02 -3.68 12.28
C ASN A 112 -8.70 -4.41 10.96
N PRO A 113 -9.41 -5.50 10.64
CA PRO A 113 -9.14 -6.29 9.43
C PRO A 113 -9.32 -5.48 8.15
N GLU A 114 -10.21 -4.47 8.17
CA GLU A 114 -10.46 -3.60 7.02
C GLU A 114 -9.22 -2.81 6.59
N PHE A 115 -8.24 -2.57 7.47
CA PHE A 115 -6.99 -1.88 7.10
C PHE A 115 -6.20 -2.61 6.00
N GLY A 116 -6.32 -3.94 5.96
CA GLY A 116 -5.75 -4.79 4.92
C GLY A 116 -6.43 -4.67 3.55
N GLU A 117 -7.57 -3.98 3.48
CA GLU A 117 -8.29 -3.73 2.23
C GLU A 117 -7.59 -2.60 1.46
N LEU A 118 -6.70 -2.98 0.56
CA LEU A 118 -6.15 -2.05 -0.41
C LEU A 118 -7.26 -1.64 -1.40
N PRO A 119 -7.24 -0.40 -1.91
CA PRO A 119 -8.35 0.19 -2.66
C PRO A 119 -8.58 -0.39 -4.08
N VAL A 120 -8.19 -1.63 -4.35
CA VAL A 120 -8.23 -2.29 -5.68
C VAL A 120 -9.52 -3.08 -5.94
N GLY A 121 -10.65 -2.60 -5.42
CA GLY A 121 -11.96 -2.91 -5.99
C GLY A 121 -12.63 -4.21 -5.56
N GLU A 122 -11.99 -5.06 -4.76
CA GLU A 122 -12.61 -6.28 -4.22
C GLU A 122 -12.30 -6.49 -2.73
N PRO A 123 -13.26 -6.97 -1.92
CA PRO A 123 -13.03 -7.29 -0.51
C PRO A 123 -12.03 -8.43 -0.35
N THR A 124 -11.07 -8.30 0.57
CA THR A 124 -10.13 -9.37 0.93
C THR A 124 -10.75 -10.44 1.85
N PHE A 125 -12.01 -10.25 2.27
CA PHE A 125 -12.74 -11.15 3.14
C PHE A 125 -13.91 -11.84 2.43
N ARG A 126 -14.20 -13.08 2.82
CA ARG A 126 -15.35 -13.85 2.30
C ARG A 126 -16.55 -13.71 3.25
N VAL A 127 -17.66 -13.17 2.75
CA VAL A 127 -18.94 -13.22 3.47
C VAL A 127 -19.47 -14.66 3.45
N PHE A 128 -19.48 -15.33 4.59
CA PHE A 128 -19.98 -16.71 4.72
C PHE A 128 -21.39 -16.80 5.36
N ALA A 129 -21.85 -15.75 6.04
CA ALA A 129 -23.20 -15.68 6.61
C ALA A 129 -23.68 -14.22 6.74
N ARG A 130 -25.01 -14.03 6.77
CA ARG A 130 -25.66 -12.75 7.10
C ARG A 130 -26.65 -12.98 8.23
N VAL A 131 -26.48 -12.27 9.34
CA VAL A 131 -27.43 -12.30 10.46
C VAL A 131 -28.53 -11.27 10.18
N LYS A 132 -29.80 -11.66 10.28
CA LYS A 132 -30.90 -10.68 10.25
C LYS A 132 -30.92 -9.97 11.61
N ASN A 133 -30.76 -8.65 11.62
CA ASN A 133 -31.15 -7.90 12.81
C ASN A 133 -32.67 -7.98 12.92
N SER A 134 -33.12 -8.63 14.00
CA SER A 134 -34.50 -8.59 14.50
C SER A 134 -34.84 -7.20 15.04
#